data_AF-A0A5C8P5K9-F1
#
_entry.id   AF-A0A5C8P5K9-F1
#
_cell.length_a   1.000
_cell.length_b   1.000
_cell.length_c   1.000
_cell.angle_alpha   90.00
_cell.angle_beta   90.00
_cell.angle_gamma   90.00
#
_symmetry.space_group_name_H-M   'P 1'
#
loop_
_entity.id
_entity.type
_entity.pdbx_description
1 polymer ?
#
loop_
_entity_poly.entity_id
_entity_poly.type
_entity_poly.pdbx_seq_one_letter_code
_entity_poly.pdbx_strand_id
1 'polypeptide(L)'
;MGALSNIPPHAVLPLGAYDGDSLKRAAERADQRLLAVDLSGATDRDSVMGAIADAFALPPYFGRNLDALYDCVTDLQPLADAEHPGFLVILQNLPDTRSFGREQRDALLDVFRDAADFFYDRDTAFRVFYSVAGASSDRAAGRA
;
A
#
# COMPACT_ATOMS: atom_id res chain seq x y z
N MET A 1 20.23 -2.76 -12.71
CA MET A 1 19.79 -3.21 -11.37
C MET A 1 18.46 -2.56 -11.07
N GLY A 2 17.38 -3.34 -11.03
CA GLY A 2 16.02 -2.80 -10.85
C GLY A 2 15.79 -2.34 -9.41
N ALA A 3 14.98 -1.29 -9.23
CA ALA A 3 14.63 -0.76 -7.91
C ALA A 3 14.05 -1.81 -6.94
N LEU A 4 13.49 -2.90 -7.47
CA LEU A 4 12.91 -4.01 -6.69
C LEU A 4 13.95 -5.06 -6.24
N SER A 5 15.14 -5.10 -6.84
CA SER A 5 16.13 -6.16 -6.58
C SER A 5 16.76 -6.10 -5.18
N ASN A 6 16.70 -4.94 -4.50
CA ASN A 6 17.26 -4.75 -3.15
C ASN A 6 16.18 -4.53 -2.08
N ILE A 7 14.90 -4.56 -2.46
CA ILE A 7 13.81 -4.34 -1.52
C ILE A 7 13.28 -5.73 -1.09
N PRO A 8 13.05 -5.98 0.21
CA PRO A 8 12.49 -7.25 0.66
C PRO A 8 11.11 -7.48 0.01
N PRO A 9 10.79 -8.72 -0.36
CA PRO A 9 9.48 -9.06 -0.91
C PRO A 9 8.32 -8.76 0.05
N HIS A 10 8.56 -8.74 1.37
CA HIS A 10 7.62 -8.30 2.42
C HIS A 10 8.15 -7.01 3.08
N ALA A 11 7.83 -5.85 2.56
CA ALA A 11 8.36 -4.60 3.11
C ALA A 11 7.33 -3.49 3.16
N VAL A 12 7.26 -2.82 4.31
CA VAL A 12 6.47 -1.61 4.50
C VAL A 12 7.42 -0.43 4.65
N LEU A 13 7.55 0.37 3.59
CA LEU A 13 8.54 1.44 3.47
C LEU A 13 7.87 2.80 3.22
N PRO A 14 8.45 3.90 3.71
CA PRO A 14 7.97 5.21 3.31
C PRO A 14 8.26 5.44 1.82
N LEU A 15 7.30 6.03 1.10
CA LEU A 15 7.42 6.40 -0.31
C LEU A 15 8.56 7.41 -0.53
N GLY A 16 8.98 8.16 0.49
CA GLY A 16 9.79 9.38 0.42
C GLY A 16 10.93 9.48 -0.62
N ALA A 17 11.61 8.39 -0.97
CA ALA A 17 12.69 8.38 -1.98
C ALA A 17 12.35 7.64 -3.29
N TYR A 18 11.15 7.06 -3.39
CA TYR A 18 10.70 6.24 -4.51
C TYR A 18 9.57 6.95 -5.26
N ASP A 19 9.78 7.23 -6.55
CA ASP A 19 8.72 7.75 -7.42
C ASP A 19 7.65 6.67 -7.66
N GLY A 20 6.38 7.02 -7.41
CA GLY A 20 5.24 6.14 -7.67
C GLY A 20 5.19 5.67 -9.13
N ASP A 21 5.61 6.51 -10.07
CA ASP A 21 5.70 6.18 -11.50
C ASP A 21 6.76 5.11 -11.78
N SER A 22 7.90 5.18 -11.10
CA SER A 22 8.97 4.17 -11.19
C SER A 22 8.53 2.84 -10.59
N LEU A 23 7.84 2.88 -9.44
CA LEU A 23 7.27 1.69 -8.80
C LEU A 23 6.21 1.03 -9.68
N LYS A 24 5.32 1.84 -10.28
CA LYS A 24 4.30 1.36 -11.23
C LYS A 24 4.93 0.61 -12.40
N ARG A 25 5.92 1.22 -13.06
CA ARG A 25 6.64 0.56 -14.16
C ARG A 25 7.41 -0.68 -13.71
N ALA A 26 7.84 -0.74 -12.45
CA ALA A 26 8.54 -1.90 -11.91
C ALA A 26 7.55 -3.04 -11.63
N ALA A 27 6.37 -2.73 -11.07
CA ALA A 27 5.29 -3.69 -10.88
C ALA A 27 4.78 -4.26 -12.21
N GLU A 28 4.54 -3.40 -13.20
CA GLU A 28 4.11 -3.83 -14.56
C GLU A 28 5.14 -4.75 -15.23
N ARG A 29 6.44 -4.49 -15.03
CA ARG A 29 7.49 -5.38 -15.57
C ARG A 29 7.64 -6.69 -14.82
N ALA A 30 7.23 -6.74 -13.57
CA ALA A 30 7.30 -7.91 -12.71
C ALA A 30 5.98 -8.71 -12.68
N ASP A 31 5.00 -8.33 -13.52
CA ASP A 31 3.64 -8.89 -13.53
C ASP A 31 2.96 -8.83 -12.15
N GLN A 32 3.24 -7.77 -11.39
CA GLN A 32 2.72 -7.56 -10.04
C GLN A 32 1.50 -6.66 -10.06
N ARG A 33 0.53 -6.97 -9.20
CA ARG A 33 -0.69 -6.17 -9.04
C ARG A 33 -0.37 -4.88 -8.29
N LEU A 34 -0.40 -3.76 -9.01
CA LEU A 34 -0.25 -2.43 -8.43
C LEU A 34 -1.59 -1.92 -7.88
N LEU A 35 -1.61 -1.50 -6.62
CA LEU A 35 -2.75 -0.90 -5.95
C LEU A 35 -2.31 0.46 -5.41
N ALA A 36 -2.73 1.55 -6.05
CA ALA A 36 -2.40 2.91 -5.62
C ALA A 36 -3.63 3.60 -5.03
N VAL A 37 -3.46 4.18 -3.84
CA VAL A 37 -4.49 4.87 -3.06
C VAL A 37 -4.03 6.29 -2.80
N ASP A 38 -4.88 7.26 -3.10
CA ASP A 38 -4.67 8.64 -2.67
C ASP A 38 -5.59 8.96 -1.49
N LEU A 39 -5.00 9.30 -0.35
CA LEU A 39 -5.69 9.62 0.89
C LEU A 39 -5.73 11.13 1.15
N SER A 40 -5.39 11.96 0.16
CA SER A 40 -5.33 13.42 0.34
C SER A 40 -6.67 14.03 0.73
N GLY A 41 -7.78 13.45 0.29
CA GLY A 41 -9.14 13.85 0.65
C GLY A 41 -9.70 13.17 1.90
N ALA A 42 -8.99 12.22 2.49
CA ALA A 42 -9.45 11.45 3.64
C ALA A 42 -8.91 12.05 4.94
N THR A 43 -9.76 12.66 5.76
CA THR A 43 -9.39 13.24 7.06
C THR A 43 -9.71 12.35 8.25
N ASP A 44 -10.57 11.36 8.04
CA ASP A 44 -11.14 10.50 9.07
C ASP A 44 -10.89 9.03 8.75
N ARG A 45 -10.86 8.21 9.81
CA ARG A 45 -10.66 6.75 9.72
C ARG A 45 -11.61 6.10 8.69
N ASP A 46 -12.86 6.56 8.65
CA ASP A 46 -13.87 6.06 7.72
C ASP A 46 -13.51 6.33 6.25
N SER A 47 -13.09 7.56 5.94
CA SER A 47 -12.66 7.95 4.60
C SER A 47 -11.37 7.26 4.17
N VAL A 48 -10.42 7.07 5.10
CA VAL A 48 -9.18 6.33 4.83
C VAL A 48 -9.50 4.88 4.49
N MET A 49 -10.35 4.25 5.28
CA MET A 49 -10.80 2.89 5.01
C MET A 49 -11.59 2.78 3.71
N GLY A 50 -12.45 3.75 3.40
CA GLY A 50 -13.20 3.77 2.14
C GLY A 50 -12.30 3.88 0.91
N ALA A 51 -11.29 4.75 0.97
CA ALA A 51 -10.32 4.90 -0.12
C ALA A 51 -9.46 3.64 -0.31
N ILE A 52 -9.04 3.00 0.78
CA ILE A 52 -8.33 1.71 0.70
C ILE A 52 -9.26 0.65 0.13
N ALA A 53 -10.51 0.56 0.60
CA ALA A 53 -11.48 -0.40 0.10
C ALA A 53 -11.72 -0.25 -1.41
N ASP A 54 -11.86 0.98 -1.91
CA ASP A 54 -12.02 1.27 -3.33
C ASP A 54 -10.80 0.79 -4.14
N ALA A 55 -9.59 1.16 -3.71
CA ALA A 55 -8.38 0.79 -4.42
C ALA A 55 -8.11 -0.73 -4.42
N PHE A 56 -8.46 -1.41 -3.33
CA PHE A 56 -8.36 -2.86 -3.20
C PHE A 56 -9.55 -3.61 -3.83
N ALA A 57 -10.53 -2.88 -4.39
CA ALA A 57 -11.80 -3.41 -4.91
C ALA A 57 -12.54 -4.29 -3.89
N LEU A 58 -12.49 -3.91 -2.60
CA LEU A 58 -13.15 -4.62 -1.52
C LEU A 58 -14.67 -4.43 -1.58
N PRO A 59 -15.45 -5.40 -1.09
CA PRO A 59 -16.90 -5.31 -1.09
C PRO A 59 -17.41 -4.12 -0.26
N PRO A 60 -18.58 -3.55 -0.64
CA PRO A 60 -19.14 -2.35 -0.01
C PRO A 60 -19.57 -2.55 1.46
N TYR A 61 -19.66 -3.80 1.94
CA TYR A 61 -19.92 -4.14 3.33
C TYR A 61 -18.65 -4.22 4.20
N PHE A 62 -17.54 -3.66 3.73
CA PHE A 62 -16.29 -3.55 4.48
C PHE A 62 -16.55 -3.08 5.92
N GLY A 63 -16.24 -3.93 6.90
CA GLY A 63 -16.64 -3.78 8.30
C GLY A 63 -16.03 -2.58 9.05
N ARG A 64 -15.33 -1.68 8.34
CA ARG A 64 -14.67 -0.47 8.87
C ARG A 64 -13.75 -0.76 10.07
N ASN A 65 -13.10 -1.92 10.04
CA ASN A 65 -12.16 -2.39 11.06
C ASN A 65 -10.84 -2.88 10.46
N LEU A 66 -9.81 -2.87 11.30
CA LEU A 66 -8.46 -3.33 10.94
C LEU A 66 -8.43 -4.84 10.68
N ASP A 67 -9.15 -5.64 11.46
CA ASP A 67 -9.30 -7.09 11.21
C ASP A 67 -9.98 -7.38 9.88
N ALA A 68 -11.03 -6.61 9.53
CA ALA A 68 -11.71 -6.77 8.25
C ALA A 68 -10.79 -6.38 7.08
N LEU A 69 -9.91 -5.39 7.28
CA LEU A 69 -8.87 -5.03 6.32
C LEU A 69 -7.90 -6.19 6.11
N TYR A 70 -7.38 -6.76 7.20
CA TYR A 70 -6.49 -7.90 7.15
C TYR A 70 -7.10 -9.07 6.37
N ASP A 71 -8.31 -9.49 6.77
CA ASP A 71 -9.03 -10.62 6.16
C ASP A 71 -9.21 -10.40 4.64
N CYS A 72 -9.72 -9.24 4.26
CA CYS A 72 -9.89 -8.85 2.87
C CYS A 72 -8.57 -8.77 2.09
N VAL A 73 -7.50 -8.28 2.71
CA VAL A 73 -6.18 -8.18 2.07
C VAL A 73 -5.60 -9.57 1.85
N THR A 74 -5.68 -10.46 2.84
CA THR A 74 -5.20 -11.85 2.74
C THR A 74 -6.04 -12.72 1.79
N ASP A 75 -7.30 -12.35 1.55
CA ASP A 75 -8.18 -12.98 0.56
C ASP A 75 -7.84 -12.57 -0.89
N LEU A 76 -7.12 -11.46 -1.08
CA LEU A 76 -6.71 -11.04 -2.43
C LEU A 76 -5.88 -12.12 -3.11
N GLN A 77 -6.35 -12.56 -4.26
CA GLN A 77 -5.58 -13.46 -5.10
C GLN A 77 -4.66 -12.65 -6.03
N PRO A 78 -3.36 -12.99 -6.10
CA PRO A 78 -2.46 -12.43 -7.11
C PRO A 78 -2.92 -12.83 -8.51
N LEU A 79 -2.35 -12.21 -9.54
CA LEU A 79 -2.65 -12.62 -10.92
C LEU A 79 -2.30 -14.10 -11.09
N ALA A 80 -3.30 -14.92 -11.42
CA ALA A 80 -3.15 -16.37 -11.53
C ALA A 80 -2.17 -16.81 -12.63
N ASP A 81 -1.84 -15.93 -13.58
CA ASP A 81 -0.96 -16.18 -14.72
C ASP A 81 0.45 -15.58 -14.54
N ALA A 82 0.73 -14.92 -13.42
CA ALA A 82 2.02 -14.28 -13.18
C ALA A 82 3.10 -15.32 -12.79
N GLU A 83 4.23 -15.33 -13.50
CA GLU A 83 5.42 -16.14 -13.15
C GLU A 83 5.94 -15.83 -11.74
N HIS A 84 5.76 -14.60 -11.27
CA HIS A 84 6.12 -14.14 -9.93
C HIS A 84 4.96 -13.37 -9.30
N PRO A 85 4.01 -14.06 -8.64
CA PRO A 85 2.85 -13.40 -8.04
C PRO A 85 3.31 -12.36 -7.00
N GLY A 86 2.77 -11.15 -7.10
CA GLY A 86 3.07 -10.11 -6.13
C GLY A 86 2.12 -8.92 -6.18
N PHE A 87 2.15 -8.15 -5.10
CA PHE A 87 1.36 -6.96 -4.88
C PHE A 87 2.27 -5.79 -4.52
N LEU A 88 2.01 -4.66 -5.14
CA LEU A 88 2.66 -3.40 -4.81
C LEU A 88 1.57 -2.40 -4.43
N VAL A 89 1.48 -2.10 -3.14
CA VAL A 89 0.51 -1.17 -2.57
C VAL A 89 1.18 0.18 -2.35
N ILE A 90 0.54 1.26 -2.80
CA ILE A 90 1.02 2.63 -2.61
C ILE A 90 -0.07 3.44 -1.90
N LEU A 91 0.21 3.90 -0.69
CA LEU A 91 -0.65 4.75 0.12
C LEU A 91 -0.09 6.18 0.09
N GLN A 92 -0.73 7.10 -0.62
CA GLN A 92 -0.28 8.49 -0.73
C GLN A 92 -1.06 9.38 0.22
N ASN A 93 -0.40 10.42 0.76
CA ASN A 93 -1.03 11.49 1.54
C ASN A 93 -1.83 10.99 2.75
N LEU A 94 -1.30 10.04 3.53
CA LEU A 94 -1.91 9.60 4.78
C LEU A 94 -2.16 10.82 5.70
N PRO A 95 -3.40 11.01 6.18
CA PRO A 95 -3.70 12.08 7.12
C PRO A 95 -2.95 11.88 8.44
N ASP A 96 -2.48 12.98 9.05
CA ASP A 96 -1.96 13.01 10.43
C ASP A 96 -2.90 13.91 11.25
N THR A 97 -4.17 13.52 11.33
CA THR A 97 -5.21 14.27 12.05
C THR A 97 -5.43 13.68 13.44
N ARG A 98 -6.17 14.38 14.32
CA ARG A 98 -6.54 13.83 15.64
C ARG A 98 -7.36 12.53 15.54
N SER A 99 -8.12 12.34 14.46
CA SER A 99 -8.90 11.13 14.19
C SER A 99 -8.05 9.97 13.67
N PHE A 100 -6.93 10.28 13.00
CA PHE A 100 -5.98 9.32 12.46
C PHE A 100 -4.57 9.71 12.92
N GLY A 101 -4.30 9.44 14.20
CA GLY A 101 -3.03 9.76 14.83
C GLY A 101 -1.95 8.73 14.53
N ARG A 102 -0.79 8.93 15.16
CA ARG A 102 0.37 8.05 15.03
C ARG A 102 0.04 6.60 15.39
N GLU A 103 -0.77 6.38 16.43
CA GLU A 103 -1.17 5.04 16.88
C GLU A 103 -2.05 4.31 15.86
N GLN A 104 -3.07 4.99 15.29
CA GLN A 104 -3.93 4.38 14.28
C GLN A 104 -3.16 4.08 13.00
N ARG A 105 -2.23 4.98 12.62
CA ARG A 105 -1.34 4.75 11.49
C ARG A 105 -0.42 3.55 11.74
N ASP A 106 0.19 3.48 12.91
CA ASP A 106 1.09 2.37 13.26
C ASP A 106 0.34 1.05 13.26
N ALA A 107 -0.85 0.99 13.88
CA ALA A 107 -1.72 -0.18 13.85
C ALA A 107 -2.14 -0.59 12.43
N LEU A 108 -2.45 0.38 11.55
CA LEU A 108 -2.75 0.10 10.15
C LEU A 108 -1.54 -0.44 9.40
N LEU A 109 -0.36 0.15 9.61
CA LEU A 109 0.89 -0.33 9.01
C LEU A 109 1.27 -1.72 9.54
N ASP A 110 0.97 -2.01 10.80
CA ASP A 110 1.21 -3.31 11.43
C ASP A 110 0.35 -4.41 10.79
N VAL A 111 -0.93 -4.13 10.55
CA VAL A 111 -1.83 -5.03 9.79
C VAL A 111 -1.29 -5.30 8.39
N PHE A 112 -0.77 -4.28 7.70
CA PHE A 112 -0.16 -4.46 6.40
C PHE A 112 1.14 -5.29 6.47
N ARG A 113 1.91 -5.20 7.55
CA ARG A 113 3.10 -6.05 7.76
C ARG A 113 2.71 -7.50 7.97
N ASP A 114 1.69 -7.74 8.80
CA ASP A 114 1.19 -9.09 9.07
C ASP A 114 0.65 -9.73 7.78
N ALA A 115 -0.11 -8.96 7.00
CA ALA A 115 -0.58 -9.41 5.68
C ALA A 115 0.59 -9.66 4.72
N ALA A 116 1.64 -8.86 4.76
CA ALA A 116 2.82 -9.06 3.94
C ALA A 116 3.55 -10.36 4.27
N ASP A 117 3.65 -10.71 5.54
CA ASP A 117 4.23 -11.96 6.02
C ASP A 117 3.39 -13.17 5.56
N PHE A 118 2.07 -13.06 5.64
CA PHE A 118 1.14 -14.07 5.13
C PHE A 118 1.32 -14.36 3.64
N PHE A 119 1.49 -13.32 2.81
CA PHE A 119 1.78 -13.51 1.38
C PHE A 119 3.17 -14.07 1.13
N TYR A 120 4.15 -13.69 1.93
CA TYR A 120 5.52 -14.17 1.81
C TYR A 120 5.63 -15.68 2.05
N ASP A 121 4.87 -16.23 3.02
CA ASP A 121 4.77 -17.68 3.25
C ASP A 121 4.22 -18.43 2.02
N ARG A 122 3.43 -17.74 1.19
CA ARG A 122 2.85 -18.25 -0.08
C ARG A 122 3.70 -17.93 -1.32
N ASP A 123 4.97 -17.59 -1.14
CA ASP A 123 5.89 -17.18 -2.21
C ASP A 123 5.40 -15.96 -3.01
N THR A 124 4.54 -15.14 -2.41
CA THR A 124 3.97 -13.94 -3.02
C THR A 124 4.63 -12.69 -2.46
N ALA A 125 5.20 -11.85 -3.31
CA ALA A 125 5.81 -10.61 -2.86
C ALA A 125 4.72 -9.58 -2.51
N PHE A 126 4.71 -9.01 -1.31
CA PHE A 126 3.78 -7.97 -0.90
C PHE A 126 4.51 -6.74 -0.34
N ARG A 127 4.48 -5.65 -1.09
CA ARG A 127 5.25 -4.44 -0.80
C ARG A 127 4.31 -3.27 -0.59
N VAL A 128 4.41 -2.60 0.54
CA VAL A 128 3.59 -1.43 0.87
C VAL A 128 4.47 -0.20 0.97
N PHE A 129 4.13 0.82 0.18
CA PHE A 129 4.76 2.12 0.22
C PHE A 129 3.79 3.14 0.78
N TYR A 130 4.20 3.94 1.76
CA TYR A 130 3.30 4.92 2.37
C TYR A 130 3.90 6.32 2.44
N SER A 131 3.09 7.36 2.23
CA SER A 131 3.47 8.77 2.37
C SER A 131 2.52 9.47 3.33
N VAL A 132 3.02 10.44 4.08
CA VAL A 132 2.25 11.18 5.09
C VAL A 132 2.08 12.62 4.62
N ALA A 133 0.84 13.14 4.67
CA ALA A 133 0.54 14.53 4.36
C ALA A 133 1.25 15.45 5.37
N GLY A 134 2.42 15.96 5.01
CA GLY A 134 3.28 16.78 5.87
C GLY A 134 4.74 16.36 5.91
N ALA A 135 5.06 15.12 5.50
CA ALA A 135 6.44 14.66 5.32
C ALA A 135 6.99 15.15 3.97
N SER A 136 7.26 16.46 3.86
CA SER A 136 8.00 17.08 2.74
C SER A 136 7.60 16.57 1.35
N SER A 137 6.42 16.97 0.88
CA SER A 137 6.21 17.13 -0.57
C SER A 137 6.98 18.40 -1.02
N ASP A 138 8.31 18.31 -1.02
CA ASP A 138 9.20 19.26 -1.68
C ASP A 138 10.32 18.46 -2.34
N ARG A 139 10.04 18.06 -3.60
CA ARG A 139 10.93 17.65 -4.71
C ARG A 139 10.38 16.43 -5.44
N ALA A 140 9.44 16.65 -6.35
CA ALA A 140 9.43 16.02 -7.68
C ALA A 140 8.30 16.60 -8.57
N ALA A 141 8.16 17.92 -8.58
CA ALA A 141 7.65 18.64 -9.75
C ALA A 141 8.85 19.42 -10.31
N GLY A 142 9.75 18.71 -10.98
CA GLY A 142 10.97 19.34 -11.47
C GLY A 142 11.78 18.44 -12.40
N ARG A 143 11.66 18.75 -13.70
CA ARG A 143 12.42 18.28 -14.88
C ARG A 143 11.85 17.01 -15.53
N ALA A 144 11.52 16.99 -16.82
CA ALA A 144 11.63 17.95 -17.91
C ALA A 144 10.65 17.54 -19.02
#